data_AF-A0A2K9HI44-F1
#
_entry.id   AF-A0A2K9HI44-F1
#
_cell.length_a   1.000
_cell.length_b   1.000
_cell.length_c   1.000
_cell.angle_alpha   90.00
_cell.angle_beta   90.00
_cell.angle_gamma   90.00
#
_symmetry.space_group_name_H-M   'P 1'
#
loop_
_entity.id
_entity.type
_entity.pdbx_description
1 polymer ?
#
loop_
_entity_poly.entity_id
_entity_poly.type
_entity_poly.pdbx_seq_one_letter_code
_entity_poly.pdbx_strand_id
1 'polypeptide(L)'
;MHLNKAQKVDLKAAIIAGTAAGVISGFVKLGWENVLPPRTPERDAVNPPQTLMEQFGIPKKITRGTYTYSEQKMPWASFLMHFGFSTSFAVIYEVLSEYKPFLRKGSGAIFGLAIWVAFHIGIMPMMKTVPNPKDQPSEEHISEALGHIAWMWTNDIVGRELYRRLTAKK
;
A
#
# COMPACT_ATOMS: atom_id res chain seq x y z
N MET A 1 13.56 23.20 -17.01
CA MET A 1 12.63 22.27 -17.67
C MET A 1 11.34 23.02 -17.97
N HIS A 2 11.12 23.41 -19.23
CA HIS A 2 9.92 24.15 -19.63
C HIS A 2 8.70 23.22 -19.54
N LEU A 3 7.77 23.55 -18.65
CA LEU A 3 6.49 22.87 -18.53
C LEU A 3 5.60 23.40 -19.66
N ASN A 4 5.57 22.70 -20.79
CA ASN A 4 4.67 23.00 -21.88
C ASN A 4 3.21 22.79 -21.46
N LYS A 5 2.35 23.69 -21.91
CA LYS A 5 0.90 23.73 -21.68
C LYS A 5 0.23 22.36 -21.91
N ALA A 6 -0.53 21.92 -20.90
CA ALA A 6 -1.68 21.02 -20.95
C ALA A 6 -1.64 19.90 -22.02
N GLN A 7 -0.70 18.97 -21.90
CA GLN A 7 -0.94 17.64 -22.46
C GLN A 7 -2.10 17.04 -21.66
N LYS A 8 -3.21 16.71 -22.33
CA LYS A 8 -4.39 16.11 -21.70
C LYS A 8 -3.93 14.83 -21.01
N VAL A 9 -4.12 14.75 -19.69
CA VAL A 9 -3.76 13.58 -18.88
C VAL A 9 -4.36 12.33 -19.52
N ASP A 10 -3.50 11.35 -19.82
CA ASP A 10 -3.95 10.07 -20.36
C ASP A 10 -4.42 9.18 -19.21
N LEU A 11 -5.68 9.34 -18.84
CA LEU A 11 -6.25 8.62 -17.70
C LEU A 11 -6.13 7.09 -17.85
N LYS A 12 -6.25 6.58 -19.07
CA LYS A 12 -6.09 5.14 -19.33
C LYS A 12 -4.66 4.70 -19.04
N ALA A 13 -3.66 5.45 -19.52
CA ALA A 13 -2.27 5.16 -19.22
C ALA A 13 -1.97 5.26 -17.72
N ALA A 14 -2.51 6.28 -17.03
CA ALA A 14 -2.30 6.49 -15.60
C ALA A 14 -2.89 5.34 -14.76
N ILE A 15 -4.09 4.86 -15.10
CA ILE A 15 -4.71 3.72 -14.41
C ILE A 15 -3.89 2.44 -14.64
N ILE A 16 -3.43 2.18 -15.87
CA ILE A 16 -2.61 0.99 -16.16
C ILE A 16 -1.29 1.06 -15.40
N ALA A 17 -0.61 2.21 -15.44
CA ALA A 17 0.65 2.44 -14.76
C ALA A 17 0.51 2.29 -13.23
N GLY A 18 -0.48 2.94 -12.63
CA GLY A 18 -0.79 2.84 -11.20
C GLY A 18 -1.17 1.42 -10.78
N THR A 19 -1.90 0.68 -11.62
CA THR A 19 -2.26 -0.72 -11.32
C THR A 19 -1.01 -1.59 -11.22
N ALA A 20 -0.14 -1.54 -12.23
CA ALA A 20 1.09 -2.31 -12.24
C ALA A 20 2.05 -1.88 -11.13
N ALA A 21 2.20 -0.58 -10.89
CA ALA A 21 3.01 -0.03 -9.81
C ALA A 21 2.50 -0.46 -8.43
N GLY A 22 1.18 -0.49 -8.22
CA GLY A 22 0.58 -0.92 -6.97
C GLY A 22 0.78 -2.41 -6.69
N VAL A 23 0.76 -3.27 -7.71
CA VAL A 23 1.09 -4.69 -7.55
C VAL A 23 2.56 -4.85 -7.18
N ILE A 24 3.48 -4.23 -7.93
CA ILE A 24 4.92 -4.33 -7.71
C ILE A 24 5.31 -3.78 -6.33
N SER A 25 4.81 -2.59 -5.98
CA SER A 25 5.08 -1.97 -4.69
C SER A 25 4.43 -2.73 -3.54
N GLY A 26 3.28 -3.38 -3.76
CA GLY A 26 2.66 -4.28 -2.79
C GLY A 26 3.58 -5.45 -2.42
N PHE A 27 4.29 -6.03 -3.40
CA PHE A 27 5.32 -7.03 -3.13
C PHE A 27 6.50 -6.45 -2.34
N VAL A 28 6.91 -5.21 -2.60
CA VAL A 28 7.96 -4.54 -1.82
C VAL A 28 7.53 -4.35 -0.36
N LYS A 29 6.29 -3.90 -0.11
CA LYS A 29 5.75 -3.76 1.26
C LYS A 29 5.68 -5.11 1.96
N LEU A 30 5.19 -6.15 1.29
CA LEU A 30 5.14 -7.50 1.85
C LEU A 30 6.56 -8.05 2.12
N GLY A 31 7.52 -7.81 1.23
CA GLY A 31 8.92 -8.17 1.44
C GLY A 31 9.54 -7.41 2.61
N TRP A 32 9.22 -6.12 2.76
CA TRP A 32 9.68 -5.29 3.87
C TRP A 32 9.28 -5.86 5.23
N GLU A 33 8.03 -6.32 5.37
CA GLU A 33 7.53 -6.91 6.61
C GLU A 33 8.22 -8.22 6.98
N ASN A 34 8.83 -8.92 6.02
CA ASN A 34 9.66 -10.09 6.33
C ASN A 34 11.06 -9.71 6.81
N VAL A 35 11.60 -8.57 6.35
CA VAL A 35 12.93 -8.08 6.73
C VAL A 35 12.89 -7.36 8.08
N LEU A 36 11.85 -6.56 8.29
CA LEU A 36 11.64 -5.76 9.50
C LEU A 36 10.19 -5.91 9.96
N PRO A 37 9.83 -7.00 10.64
CA PRO A 37 8.44 -7.27 11.01
C PRO A 37 7.91 -6.21 11.98
N PRO A 38 6.69 -5.67 11.74
CA PRO A 38 6.11 -4.65 12.60
C PRO A 38 5.54 -5.22 13.90
N ARG A 39 5.33 -6.54 13.99
CA ARG A 39 4.61 -7.21 15.08
C ARG A 39 5.29 -8.52 15.46
N THR A 40 5.08 -8.96 16.70
CA THR A 40 5.50 -10.30 17.13
C THR A 40 4.61 -11.36 16.46
N PRO A 41 5.07 -12.62 16.35
CA PRO A 41 4.25 -13.70 15.77
C PRO A 41 2.87 -13.85 16.42
N GLU A 42 2.75 -13.66 17.74
CA GLU A 42 1.46 -13.76 18.44
C GLU A 42 0.51 -12.63 18.03
N ARG A 43 1.03 -11.41 17.86
CA ARG A 43 0.26 -10.23 17.46
C ARG A 43 -0.09 -10.24 15.97
N ASP A 44 0.71 -10.92 15.15
CA ASP A 44 0.50 -11.01 13.69
C ASP A 44 -0.31 -12.24 13.26
N ALA A 45 -0.58 -13.18 14.18
CA ALA A 45 -1.38 -14.39 13.92
C ALA A 45 -2.78 -14.09 13.34
N VAL A 46 -3.35 -12.93 13.68
CA VAL A 46 -4.49 -12.33 12.97
C VAL A 46 -4.12 -10.88 12.68
N ASN A 47 -3.79 -10.60 11.43
CA ASN A 47 -3.27 -9.30 11.07
C ASN A 47 -4.37 -8.23 10.94
N PRO A 48 -4.02 -6.93 10.92
CA PRO A 48 -5.01 -5.86 10.91
C PRO A 48 -6.02 -5.94 9.76
N PRO A 49 -5.65 -6.30 8.51
CA PRO A 49 -6.64 -6.46 7.44
C PRO A 49 -7.65 -7.58 7.68
N GLN A 50 -7.24 -8.70 8.29
CA GLN A 50 -8.17 -9.77 8.68
C GLN A 50 -9.13 -9.31 9.78
N THR A 51 -8.60 -8.64 10.80
CA THR A 51 -9.42 -8.04 11.87
C THR A 51 -10.42 -7.05 11.31
N LEU A 52 -10.01 -6.20 10.37
CA LEU A 52 -10.89 -5.23 9.71
C LEU A 52 -12.03 -5.92 8.95
N MET A 53 -11.72 -6.96 8.16
CA MET A 53 -12.75 -7.74 7.47
C MET A 53 -13.74 -8.39 8.45
N GLU A 54 -13.26 -8.93 9.58
CA GLU A 54 -14.11 -9.49 10.64
C GLU A 54 -15.01 -8.43 11.27
N GLN A 55 -14.51 -7.21 11.48
CA GLN A 55 -15.30 -6.07 11.97
C GLN A 55 -16.41 -5.67 11.00
N PHE A 56 -16.20 -5.83 9.69
CA PHE A 56 -17.22 -5.65 8.66
C PHE A 56 -18.16 -6.85 8.48
N GLY A 57 -18.10 -7.84 9.37
CA GLY A 57 -19.01 -8.99 9.38
C GLY A 57 -18.62 -10.12 8.45
N ILE A 58 -17.42 -10.10 7.84
CA ILE A 58 -16.93 -11.20 7.02
C ILE A 58 -16.59 -12.38 7.95
N PRO A 59 -17.14 -13.59 7.73
CA PRO A 59 -16.92 -14.72 8.62
C PRO A 59 -15.44 -15.11 8.76
N LYS A 60 -15.02 -15.50 9.98
CA LYS A 60 -13.65 -15.97 10.28
C LYS A 60 -13.16 -17.10 9.38
N LYS A 61 -14.06 -17.99 8.94
CA LYS A 61 -13.74 -19.07 7.98
C LYS A 61 -13.22 -18.54 6.64
N ILE A 62 -13.60 -17.33 6.26
CA ILE A 62 -13.16 -16.65 5.04
C ILE A 62 -11.91 -15.82 5.35
N THR A 63 -11.98 -14.93 6.34
CA THR A 63 -10.89 -13.99 6.66
C THR A 63 -9.61 -14.68 7.10
N ARG A 64 -9.72 -15.82 7.80
CA ARG A 64 -8.59 -16.64 8.27
C ARG A 64 -8.34 -17.86 7.38
N GLY A 65 -9.00 -17.93 6.22
CA GLY A 65 -8.80 -19.01 5.27
C GLY A 65 -7.39 -18.99 4.69
N THR A 66 -6.81 -20.17 4.48
CA THR A 66 -5.48 -20.34 3.89
C THR A 66 -5.52 -21.29 2.71
N TYR A 67 -4.65 -21.12 1.73
CA TYR A 67 -4.29 -22.18 0.79
C TYR A 67 -2.92 -22.75 1.15
N THR A 68 -2.62 -23.96 0.70
CA THR A 68 -1.32 -24.61 0.93
C THR A 68 -0.49 -24.61 -0.34
N TYR A 69 0.75 -24.15 -0.25
CA TYR A 69 1.74 -24.21 -1.33
C TYR A 69 3.12 -24.49 -0.75
N SER A 70 3.84 -25.49 -1.28
CA SER A 70 5.13 -25.94 -0.74
C SER A 70 5.09 -26.16 0.78
N GLU A 71 4.04 -26.85 1.27
CA GLU A 71 3.79 -27.13 2.70
C GLU A 71 3.51 -25.89 3.59
N GLN A 72 3.56 -24.68 3.03
CA GLN A 72 3.26 -23.43 3.74
C GLN A 72 1.77 -23.09 3.64
N LYS A 73 1.18 -22.65 4.75
CA LYS A 73 -0.20 -22.12 4.79
C LYS A 73 -0.18 -20.62 4.54
N MET A 74 -0.76 -20.20 3.43
CA MET A 74 -0.72 -18.82 2.96
C MET A 74 -2.08 -18.13 3.17
N PRO A 75 -2.15 -16.96 3.83
CA PRO A 75 -3.41 -16.29 4.15
C PRO A 75 -3.94 -15.47 2.97
N TRP A 76 -4.74 -16.09 2.09
CA TRP A 76 -5.20 -15.46 0.85
C TRP A 76 -6.00 -14.17 1.08
N ALA A 77 -6.85 -14.12 2.11
CA ALA A 77 -7.69 -12.96 2.37
C ALA A 77 -6.86 -11.75 2.84
N SER A 78 -5.79 -12.01 3.59
CA SER A 78 -4.79 -11.00 3.93
C SER A 78 -4.12 -10.45 2.66
N PHE A 79 -3.66 -11.32 1.76
CA PHE A 79 -3.01 -10.87 0.52
C PHE A 79 -3.95 -10.04 -0.34
N LEU A 80 -5.21 -10.48 -0.51
CA LEU A 80 -6.20 -9.73 -1.25
C LEU A 80 -6.38 -8.31 -0.70
N MET A 81 -6.45 -8.16 0.63
CA MET A 81 -6.58 -6.84 1.25
C MET A 81 -5.32 -5.99 1.08
N HIS A 82 -4.12 -6.55 1.28
CA HIS A 82 -2.86 -5.80 1.12
C HIS A 82 -2.65 -5.34 -0.32
N PHE A 83 -2.79 -6.23 -1.29
CA PHE A 83 -2.65 -5.87 -2.70
C PHE A 83 -3.80 -4.97 -3.17
N GLY A 84 -5.03 -5.21 -2.71
CA GLY A 84 -6.17 -4.35 -3.01
C GLY A 84 -5.96 -2.93 -2.50
N PHE A 85 -5.48 -2.77 -1.26
CA PHE A 85 -5.12 -1.48 -0.68
C PHE A 85 -3.98 -0.82 -1.48
N SER A 86 -2.90 -1.56 -1.72
CA SER A 86 -1.73 -1.08 -2.46
C SER A 86 -2.11 -0.57 -3.84
N THR A 87 -2.80 -1.40 -4.63
CA THR A 87 -3.24 -1.05 -5.99
C THR A 87 -4.23 0.10 -6.02
N SER A 88 -5.19 0.15 -5.08
CA SER A 88 -6.16 1.25 -5.04
C SER A 88 -5.47 2.60 -4.80
N PHE A 89 -4.60 2.68 -3.79
CA PHE A 89 -3.88 3.91 -3.49
C PHE A 89 -2.83 4.26 -4.55
N ALA A 90 -2.21 3.27 -5.19
CA ALA A 90 -1.31 3.47 -6.31
C ALA A 90 -1.99 4.09 -7.52
N VAL A 91 -3.19 3.62 -7.90
CA VAL A 91 -3.99 4.20 -8.98
C VAL A 91 -4.41 5.62 -8.63
N ILE A 92 -4.89 5.86 -7.40
CA ILE A 92 -5.25 7.20 -6.93
C ILE A 92 -4.03 8.13 -7.00
N TYR A 93 -2.89 7.69 -6.48
CA TYR A 93 -1.65 8.44 -6.48
C TYR A 93 -1.22 8.79 -7.90
N GLU A 94 -1.17 7.81 -8.80
CA GLU A 94 -0.72 8.01 -10.17
C GLU A 94 -1.64 9.00 -10.90
N VAL A 95 -2.96 8.81 -10.84
CA VAL A 95 -3.93 9.73 -11.45
C VAL A 95 -3.81 11.14 -10.88
N LEU A 96 -3.79 11.29 -9.54
CA LEU A 96 -3.73 12.62 -8.92
C LEU A 96 -2.40 13.32 -9.21
N SER A 97 -1.31 12.59 -9.30
CA SER A 97 0.03 13.13 -9.52
C SER A 97 0.20 13.75 -10.91
N GLU A 98 -0.56 13.28 -11.90
CA GLU A 98 -0.60 13.88 -13.25
C GLU A 98 -1.27 15.26 -13.24
N TYR A 99 -2.25 15.50 -12.36
CA TYR A 99 -2.88 16.81 -12.18
C TYR A 99 -2.10 17.70 -11.21
N LYS A 100 -1.45 17.09 -10.22
CA LYS A 100 -0.78 17.76 -9.10
C LYS A 100 0.64 17.21 -8.94
N PRO A 101 1.61 17.68 -9.74
CA PRO A 101 2.99 17.16 -9.72
C PRO A 101 3.67 17.23 -8.35
N PHE A 102 3.21 18.14 -7.47
CA PHE A 102 3.73 18.24 -6.10
C PHE A 102 3.53 16.96 -5.27
N LEU A 103 2.52 16.13 -5.60
CA LEU A 103 2.29 14.86 -4.91
C LEU A 103 3.47 13.89 -5.09
N ARG A 104 4.28 14.08 -6.14
CA ARG A 104 5.49 13.31 -6.39
C ARG A 104 6.72 13.77 -5.61
N LYS A 105 6.60 14.79 -4.74
CA LYS A 105 7.71 15.21 -3.87
C LYS A 105 8.17 14.05 -2.98
N GLY A 106 9.48 13.93 -2.81
CA GLY A 106 10.08 12.79 -2.12
C GLY A 106 9.88 11.46 -2.85
N SER A 107 9.58 11.51 -4.16
CA SER A 107 9.31 10.34 -5.00
C SER A 107 8.26 9.42 -4.38
N GLY A 108 7.13 9.96 -3.91
CA GLY A 108 6.06 9.19 -3.28
C GLY A 108 6.26 8.86 -1.79
N ALA A 109 7.47 8.95 -1.24
CA ALA A 109 7.72 8.64 0.18
C ALA A 109 6.87 9.50 1.14
N ILE A 110 6.70 10.79 0.84
CA ILE A 110 5.86 11.70 1.63
C ILE A 110 4.39 11.24 1.61
N PHE A 111 3.90 10.79 0.45
CA PHE A 111 2.56 10.24 0.33
C PHE A 111 2.42 8.94 1.12
N GLY A 112 3.41 8.06 1.07
CA GLY A 112 3.45 6.84 1.89
C GLY A 112 3.34 7.14 3.38
N LEU A 113 4.14 8.09 3.89
CA LEU A 113 4.05 8.52 5.28
C LEU A 113 2.68 9.13 5.63
N ALA A 114 2.08 9.89 4.71
CA ALA A 114 0.73 10.43 4.93
C ALA A 114 -0.32 9.31 5.05
N ILE A 115 -0.22 8.25 4.23
CA ILE A 115 -1.09 7.06 4.33
C ILE A 115 -0.82 6.29 5.62
N TRP A 116 0.45 6.11 6.00
CA TRP A 116 0.81 5.50 7.28
C TRP A 116 0.16 6.24 8.46
N VAL A 117 0.32 7.56 8.54
CA VAL A 117 -0.33 8.37 9.59
C VAL A 117 -1.85 8.22 9.53
N ALA A 118 -2.45 8.36 8.35
CA ALA A 118 -3.89 8.28 8.20
C ALA A 118 -4.46 6.95 8.69
N PHE A 119 -3.84 5.81 8.34
CA PHE A 119 -4.36 4.49 8.65
C PHE A 119 -3.86 3.90 9.97
N HIS A 120 -2.55 3.90 10.20
CA HIS A 120 -1.95 3.24 11.37
C HIS A 120 -2.02 4.08 12.63
N ILE A 121 -2.05 5.41 12.50
CA ILE A 121 -2.18 6.33 13.64
C ILE A 121 -3.63 6.82 13.82
N GLY A 122 -4.37 6.99 12.71
CA GLY A 122 -5.74 7.49 12.71
C GLY A 122 -6.81 6.40 12.63
N ILE A 123 -7.12 5.96 11.42
CA ILE A 123 -8.34 5.20 11.08
C ILE A 123 -8.40 3.85 11.80
N MET A 124 -7.36 3.02 11.73
CA MET A 124 -7.39 1.68 12.33
C MET A 124 -7.49 1.72 13.86
N PRO A 125 -6.77 2.60 14.58
CA PRO A 125 -7.01 2.79 16.01
C PRO A 125 -8.43 3.29 16.35
N MET A 126 -8.97 4.25 15.59
CA MET A 126 -10.34 4.74 15.81
C MET A 126 -11.39 3.64 15.62
N MET A 127 -11.15 2.74 14.67
CA MET A 127 -11.99 1.56 14.42
C MET A 127 -11.70 0.40 15.40
N LYS A 128 -10.76 0.55 16.33
CA LYS A 128 -10.28 -0.50 17.24
C LYS A 128 -9.77 -1.74 16.52
N THR A 129 -9.32 -1.60 15.27
CA THR A 129 -8.69 -2.66 14.48
C THR A 129 -7.29 -2.98 15.01
N VAL A 130 -6.59 -1.97 15.51
CA VAL A 130 -5.30 -2.06 16.19
C VAL A 130 -5.37 -1.26 17.51
N PRO A 131 -4.46 -1.50 18.47
CA PRO A 131 -4.39 -0.71 19.71
C PRO A 131 -4.17 0.78 19.44
N ASN A 132 -4.36 1.63 20.46
CA ASN A 132 -4.01 3.04 20.37
C ASN A 132 -2.51 3.18 20.03
N PRO A 133 -2.08 4.16 19.21
CA PRO A 133 -0.67 4.35 18.87
C PRO A 133 0.26 4.47 20.08
N LYS A 134 -0.23 5.01 21.21
CA LYS A 134 0.54 5.13 22.46
C LYS A 134 0.79 3.79 23.17
N ASP A 135 -0.03 2.79 22.87
CA ASP A 135 0.03 1.45 23.46
C ASP A 135 0.73 0.46 22.52
N GLN A 136 1.20 0.90 21.35
CA GLN A 136 1.94 0.09 20.39
C GLN A 136 3.46 0.20 20.63
N PRO A 137 4.22 -0.89 20.43
CA PRO A 137 5.68 -0.86 20.48
C PRO A 137 6.27 0.12 19.45
N SER A 138 7.44 0.71 19.75
CA SER A 138 8.11 1.64 18.82
C SER A 138 8.58 0.94 17.54
N GLU A 139 8.89 -0.35 17.62
CA GLU A 139 9.27 -1.20 16.49
C GLU A 139 8.17 -1.25 15.43
N GLU A 140 6.90 -1.27 15.86
CA GLU A 140 5.75 -1.25 14.94
C GLU A 140 5.69 0.06 14.18
N HIS A 141 5.84 1.20 14.87
CA HIS A 141 5.83 2.52 14.24
C HIS A 141 6.98 2.70 13.25
N ILE A 142 8.19 2.30 13.64
CA ILE A 142 9.39 2.41 12.80
C ILE A 142 9.26 1.50 11.57
N SER A 143 8.89 0.24 11.76
CA SER A 143 8.73 -0.72 10.67
C SER A 143 7.64 -0.25 9.69
N GLU A 144 6.47 0.13 10.20
CA GLU A 144 5.36 0.55 9.36
C GLU A 144 5.72 1.82 8.58
N ALA A 145 6.27 2.85 9.24
CA ALA A 145 6.66 4.10 8.59
C ALA A 145 7.69 3.88 7.47
N LEU A 146 8.76 3.13 7.73
CA LEU A 146 9.79 2.82 6.74
C LEU A 146 9.24 1.94 5.61
N GLY A 147 8.37 0.98 5.93
CA GLY A 147 7.71 0.14 4.94
C GLY A 147 6.79 0.94 4.01
N HIS A 148 6.08 1.95 4.55
CA HIS A 148 5.25 2.86 3.76
C HIS A 148 6.08 3.80 2.88
N ILE A 149 7.27 4.22 3.34
CA ILE A 149 8.25 4.93 2.50
C ILE A 149 8.69 4.03 1.35
N ALA A 150 9.17 2.82 1.63
CA ALA A 150 9.67 1.90 0.62
C ALA A 150 8.58 1.54 -0.40
N TRP A 151 7.37 1.24 0.07
CA TRP A 151 6.18 0.99 -0.73
C TRP A 151 5.91 2.12 -1.73
N MET A 152 5.68 3.34 -1.25
CA MET A 152 5.29 4.43 -2.15
C MET A 152 6.45 4.98 -2.98
N TRP A 153 7.69 4.83 -2.49
CA TRP A 153 8.87 5.16 -3.28
C TRP A 153 9.01 4.27 -4.52
N THR A 154 8.87 2.95 -4.33
CA THR A 154 8.81 2.02 -5.45
C THR A 154 7.62 2.32 -6.35
N ASN A 155 6.45 2.60 -5.77
CA ASN A 155 5.25 2.90 -6.55
C ASN A 155 5.46 4.10 -7.49
N ASP A 156 6.02 5.20 -7.00
CA ASP A 156 6.23 6.41 -7.81
C ASP A 156 7.20 6.16 -8.97
N ILE A 157 8.31 5.46 -8.71
CA ILE A 157 9.32 5.18 -9.76
C ILE A 157 8.73 4.30 -10.85
N VAL A 158 8.09 3.19 -10.46
CA VAL A 158 7.51 2.23 -11.40
C VAL A 158 6.34 2.87 -12.16
N GLY A 159 5.43 3.53 -11.45
CA GLY A 159 4.25 4.17 -12.03
C GLY A 159 4.65 5.21 -13.08
N ARG A 160 5.54 6.13 -12.71
CA ARG A 160 6.00 7.19 -13.60
C ARG A 160 6.68 6.64 -14.86
N GLU A 161 7.52 5.61 -14.73
CA GLU A 161 8.20 5.01 -15.89
C GLU A 161 7.22 4.28 -16.82
N LEU A 162 6.26 3.53 -16.26
CA LEU A 162 5.24 2.87 -17.06
C LEU A 162 4.33 3.88 -17.76
N TYR A 163 3.90 4.92 -17.06
CA TYR A 163 3.10 6.00 -17.63
C TYR A 163 3.84 6.69 -18.79
N ARG A 164 5.11 7.05 -18.58
CA ARG A 164 5.98 7.64 -19.61
C ARG A 164 6.07 6.74 -20.85
N ARG A 165 6.25 5.43 -20.68
CA ARG A 165 6.30 4.47 -21.80
C ARG A 165 4.97 4.34 -22.52
N LEU A 166 3.84 4.39 -21.81
CA LEU A 166 2.50 4.26 -22.40
C LEU A 166 2.10 5.50 -23.19
N THR A 167 2.52 6.68 -22.76
CA THR A 167 2.21 7.95 -23.42
C THR A 167 3.20 8.33 -24.52
N ALA A 168 4.46 7.89 -24.43
CA ALA A 168 5.45 8.09 -25.49
C ALA A 168 5.19 7.26 -26.78
N LYS A 169 4.32 6.25 -26.70
CA LYS A 169 3.91 5.41 -27.84
C LYS A 169 2.72 5.97 -28.62
N LYS A 170 2.25 7.17 -28.28
CA LYS A 170 1.16 7.88 -28.95
C LYS A 170 1.71 9.07 -29.70
#